data_AF-A0A835HIA4-F1
#
_entry.id   AF-A0A835HIA4-F1
#
_cell.length_a   1.000
_cell.length_b   1.000
_cell.length_c   1.000
_cell.angle_alpha   90.00
_cell.angle_beta   90.00
_cell.angle_gamma   90.00
#
_symmetry.space_group_name_H-M   'P 1'
#
loop_
_entity.id
_entity.type
_entity.pdbx_description
1 polymer ?
#
loop_
_entity_poly.entity_id
_entity_poly.type
_entity_poly.pdbx_seq_one_letter_code
_entity_poly.pdbx_strand_id
1 'polypeptide(L)'
;MLKDTPKWHRSIETKTKPKTSKKIQGEGSSNVNDSQTPICLDEDVNAPTMMTSDLIRPDGIKKQKERERRASEVAKVVEGFVSHVELRMEKQNKLLETQLQSKDHDQELKDKKIEAMERREEGKIMAMDLLVLPDFRHEYFEAKQAEIYKKWKEDN
;
A
#
# COMPACT_ATOMS: atom_id res chain seq x y z
N MET A 1 19.08 28.62 -6.82
CA MET A 1 18.12 28.25 -7.88
C MET A 1 16.92 27.59 -7.23
N LEU A 2 15.69 27.88 -7.67
CA LEU A 2 14.48 27.26 -7.13
C LEU A 2 13.59 26.90 -8.34
N LYS A 3 13.70 25.66 -8.85
CA LYS A 3 13.08 25.25 -10.13
C LYS A 3 11.81 24.42 -9.97
N ASP A 4 11.59 23.83 -8.79
CA ASP A 4 10.58 22.78 -8.60
C ASP A 4 9.44 23.24 -7.68
N THR A 5 8.70 24.27 -8.10
CA THR A 5 7.41 24.63 -7.48
C THR A 5 6.25 24.00 -8.27
N PRO A 6 5.36 23.21 -7.63
CA PRO A 6 4.28 22.53 -8.34
C PRO A 6 3.22 23.52 -8.84
N LYS A 7 2.99 23.53 -10.15
CA LYS A 7 1.99 24.40 -10.81
C LYS A 7 0.60 23.78 -10.76
N TRP A 8 -0.24 24.27 -9.85
CA TRP A 8 -1.65 23.86 -9.74
C TRP A 8 -2.45 24.26 -10.99
N HIS A 9 -2.81 23.28 -11.83
CA HIS A 9 -3.66 23.52 -12.98
C HIS A 9 -5.13 23.59 -12.56
N ARG A 10 -5.72 24.78 -12.59
CA ARG A 10 -7.19 24.95 -12.57
C ARG A 10 -7.70 24.93 -14.01
N SER A 11 -8.30 23.82 -14.41
CA SER A 11 -8.92 23.67 -15.73
C SER A 11 -10.25 22.93 -15.64
N ILE A 12 -11.28 23.64 -15.16
CA ILE A 12 -12.67 23.28 -15.46
C ILE A 12 -12.95 23.82 -16.88
N GLU A 13 -12.51 23.09 -17.91
CA GLU A 13 -12.93 23.33 -19.30
C GLU A 13 -13.97 22.29 -19.71
N THR A 14 -15.25 22.63 -19.50
CA THR A 14 -16.38 21.83 -19.98
C THR A 14 -16.48 21.88 -21.50
N LYS A 15 -15.82 20.94 -22.20
CA LYS A 15 -15.93 20.78 -23.66
C LYS A 15 -17.21 20.01 -24.04
N THR A 16 -18.35 20.67 -23.87
CA THR A 16 -19.65 20.23 -24.41
C THR A 16 -19.62 20.23 -25.93
N LYS A 17 -19.77 19.06 -26.56
CA LYS A 17 -19.94 18.94 -28.01
C LYS A 17 -21.40 19.27 -28.38
N PRO A 18 -21.67 20.00 -29.48
CA PRO A 18 -23.03 20.30 -29.90
C PRO A 18 -23.75 19.04 -30.42
N LYS A 19 -25.03 18.87 -30.03
CA LYS A 19 -25.90 17.81 -30.55
C LYS A 19 -26.35 18.16 -31.96
N THR A 20 -26.11 17.29 -32.93
CA THR A 20 -26.75 17.35 -34.26
C THR A 20 -28.17 16.80 -34.19
N SER A 21 -29.16 17.69 -34.29
CA SER A 21 -30.58 17.31 -34.39
C SER A 21 -30.90 16.78 -35.79
N LYS A 22 -31.31 15.50 -35.91
CA LYS A 22 -32.06 15.04 -37.09
C LYS A 22 -33.54 15.29 -36.86
N LYS A 23 -34.19 15.99 -37.80
CA LYS A 23 -35.64 16.19 -37.81
C LYS A 23 -36.37 14.85 -37.89
N ILE A 24 -37.48 14.75 -37.16
CA ILE A 24 -38.51 13.75 -37.38
C ILE A 24 -39.31 14.18 -38.61
N GLN A 25 -39.62 13.24 -39.50
CA GLN A 25 -40.66 13.40 -40.51
C GLN A 25 -41.47 12.10 -40.50
N GLY A 26 -42.75 12.21 -40.16
CA GLY A 26 -43.67 11.08 -40.08
C GLY A 26 -44.92 11.38 -40.88
N GLU A 27 -45.29 10.44 -41.75
CA GLU A 27 -46.50 10.35 -42.57
C GLU A 27 -46.43 8.91 -43.17
N GLY A 28 -47.50 8.11 -43.26
CA GLY A 28 -48.88 8.33 -42.86
C GLY A 28 -49.62 7.00 -42.58
N SER A 29 -50.91 7.11 -42.27
CA SER A 29 -51.81 6.02 -41.87
C SER A 29 -52.44 5.27 -43.06
N SER A 30 -52.69 3.96 -42.92
CA SER A 30 -53.94 3.32 -43.36
C SER A 30 -54.10 1.86 -42.88
N ASN A 31 -55.19 1.58 -42.13
CA ASN A 31 -56.22 0.53 -42.32
C ASN A 31 -55.88 -0.90 -42.84
N VAL A 32 -56.61 -1.99 -42.51
CA VAL A 32 -57.63 -2.34 -41.49
C VAL A 32 -57.89 -3.87 -41.63
N ASN A 33 -58.28 -4.56 -40.54
CA ASN A 33 -58.90 -5.91 -40.46
C ASN A 33 -58.27 -7.13 -41.17
N ASP A 34 -58.16 -8.24 -40.43
CA ASP A 34 -59.12 -9.35 -40.62
C ASP A 34 -59.28 -10.20 -39.35
N SER A 35 -60.37 -10.95 -39.26
CA SER A 35 -60.98 -11.38 -37.99
C SER A 35 -60.99 -12.90 -37.71
N GLN A 36 -60.87 -13.24 -36.43
CA GLN A 36 -61.42 -14.42 -35.73
C GLN A 36 -61.00 -15.85 -36.16
N THR A 37 -60.41 -16.57 -35.20
CA THR A 37 -61.07 -17.75 -34.59
C THR A 37 -60.44 -18.02 -33.21
N PRO A 38 -61.22 -18.28 -32.14
CA PRO A 38 -60.66 -18.62 -30.83
C PRO A 38 -60.39 -20.13 -30.75
N ILE A 39 -59.14 -20.52 -30.54
CA ILE A 39 -58.79 -21.89 -30.20
C ILE A 39 -58.88 -22.02 -28.66
N CYS A 40 -60.00 -22.53 -28.16
CA CYS A 40 -60.11 -23.02 -26.79
C CYS A 40 -59.35 -24.36 -26.68
N LEU A 41 -58.36 -24.42 -25.79
CA LEU A 41 -57.63 -25.63 -25.41
C LEU A 41 -57.42 -25.66 -23.89
N ASP A 42 -58.54 -25.63 -23.15
CA ASP A 42 -58.67 -26.32 -21.86
C ASP A 42 -59.03 -27.79 -22.20
N GLU A 43 -58.56 -28.89 -21.61
CA GLU A 43 -57.60 -29.27 -20.55
C GLU A 43 -57.12 -30.71 -20.92
N ASP A 44 -56.00 -31.31 -20.51
CA ASP A 44 -54.81 -30.97 -19.70
C ASP A 44 -53.71 -32.05 -20.05
N VAL A 45 -52.68 -32.22 -19.21
CA VAL A 45 -51.76 -33.35 -19.10
C VAL A 45 -50.63 -33.41 -20.14
N ASN A 46 -49.61 -32.58 -19.92
CA ASN A 46 -48.26 -33.14 -19.93
C ASN A 46 -47.43 -32.56 -18.78
N ALA A 47 -46.63 -33.42 -18.14
CA ALA A 47 -45.97 -33.17 -16.87
C ALA A 47 -45.07 -31.92 -16.87
N PRO A 48 -44.74 -31.33 -15.69
CA PRO A 48 -43.59 -30.43 -15.59
C PRO A 48 -42.36 -31.17 -16.09
N THR A 49 -41.96 -30.86 -17.32
CA THR A 49 -40.84 -31.52 -17.98
C THR A 49 -39.58 -30.94 -17.37
N MET A 50 -39.14 -31.57 -16.28
CA MET A 50 -37.91 -31.30 -15.52
C MET A 50 -36.66 -31.69 -16.33
N MET A 51 -36.66 -31.33 -17.61
CA MET A 51 -35.65 -31.60 -18.64
C MET A 51 -35.59 -30.46 -19.66
N THR A 52 -35.81 -29.21 -19.24
CA THR A 52 -35.07 -28.10 -19.88
C THR A 52 -33.65 -28.17 -19.36
N SER A 53 -32.82 -29.02 -19.99
CA SER A 53 -31.37 -28.91 -19.90
C SER A 53 -31.00 -27.45 -20.11
N ASP A 54 -30.11 -26.89 -19.27
CA ASP A 54 -29.70 -25.47 -19.29
C ASP A 54 -28.86 -25.11 -20.53
N LEU A 55 -29.43 -25.33 -21.71
CA LEU A 55 -29.03 -24.83 -23.01
C LEU A 55 -29.37 -23.34 -23.06
N ILE A 56 -28.65 -22.58 -22.22
CA ILE A 56 -28.59 -21.12 -22.27
C ILE A 56 -28.29 -20.75 -23.73
N ARG A 57 -29.25 -20.11 -24.42
CA ARG A 57 -29.05 -19.64 -25.80
C ARG A 57 -27.73 -18.84 -25.84
N PRO A 58 -26.83 -19.13 -26.80
CA PRO A 58 -25.56 -18.42 -26.89
C PRO A 58 -25.80 -16.91 -26.96
N ASP A 59 -25.07 -16.16 -26.13
CA ASP A 59 -25.20 -14.71 -26.06
C ASP A 59 -24.87 -14.09 -27.43
N GLY A 60 -25.81 -13.35 -28.00
CA GLY A 60 -25.56 -12.64 -29.27
C GLY A 60 -24.42 -11.63 -29.12
N ILE A 61 -23.68 -11.39 -30.21
CA ILE A 61 -22.43 -10.59 -30.27
C ILE A 61 -22.50 -9.28 -29.44
N LYS A 62 -23.62 -8.55 -29.48
CA LYS A 62 -23.81 -7.32 -28.69
C LYS A 62 -23.79 -7.55 -27.17
N LYS A 63 -24.45 -8.62 -26.70
CA LYS A 63 -24.54 -8.98 -25.27
C LYS A 63 -23.21 -9.54 -24.76
N GLN A 64 -22.52 -10.34 -25.57
CA GLN A 64 -21.15 -10.78 -25.27
C GLN A 64 -20.18 -9.59 -25.16
N LYS A 65 -20.20 -8.66 -26.12
CA LYS A 65 -19.34 -7.46 -26.09
C LYS A 65 -19.60 -6.57 -24.88
N GLU A 66 -20.85 -6.41 -24.45
CA GLU A 66 -21.20 -5.67 -23.22
C GLU A 66 -20.75 -6.43 -21.96
N ARG A 67 -20.81 -7.76 -21.95
CA ARG A 67 -20.28 -8.60 -20.86
C ARG A 67 -18.77 -8.46 -20.72
N GLU A 68 -18.04 -8.50 -21.84
CA GLU A 68 -16.58 -8.25 -21.90
C GLU A 68 -16.24 -6.82 -21.43
N ARG A 69 -17.03 -5.82 -21.84
CA ARG A 69 -16.86 -4.42 -21.40
C ARG A 69 -16.98 -4.27 -19.88
N ARG A 70 -18.00 -4.90 -19.28
CA ARG A 70 -18.21 -4.92 -17.82
C ARG A 70 -17.12 -5.71 -17.09
N ALA A 71 -16.71 -6.86 -17.61
CA ALA A 71 -15.61 -7.64 -17.05
C ALA A 71 -14.29 -6.85 -17.03
N SER A 72 -14.01 -6.08 -18.09
CA SER A 72 -12.85 -5.18 -18.15
C SER A 72 -12.95 -4.01 -17.16
N GLU A 73 -14.14 -3.42 -16.97
CA GLU A 73 -14.36 -2.37 -15.96
C GLU A 73 -14.16 -2.92 -14.54
N VAL A 74 -14.68 -4.11 -14.23
CA VAL A 74 -14.47 -4.78 -12.94
C VAL A 74 -12.99 -5.12 -12.72
N ALA A 75 -12.30 -5.65 -13.73
CA ALA A 75 -10.87 -5.97 -13.63
C ALA A 75 -10.03 -4.74 -13.25
N LYS A 76 -10.28 -3.58 -13.87
CA LYS A 76 -9.58 -2.32 -13.54
C LYS A 76 -9.85 -1.82 -12.12
N VAL A 77 -11.07 -2.02 -11.61
CA VAL A 77 -11.43 -1.67 -10.23
C VAL A 77 -10.70 -2.59 -9.24
N VAL A 78 -10.63 -3.89 -9.53
CA VAL A 78 -9.89 -4.87 -8.70
C VAL A 78 -8.38 -4.58 -8.72
N GLU A 79 -7.80 -4.34 -9.90
CA GLU A 79 -6.38 -3.98 -10.08
C GLU A 79 -6.02 -2.70 -9.30
N GLY A 80 -6.84 -1.66 -9.41
CA GLY A 80 -6.66 -0.43 -8.64
C GLY A 80 -6.79 -0.62 -7.12
N PHE A 81 -7.68 -1.52 -6.67
CA PHE A 81 -7.81 -1.86 -5.25
C PHE A 81 -6.58 -2.63 -4.73
N VAL A 82 -6.11 -3.64 -5.47
CA VAL A 82 -4.92 -4.42 -5.14
C VAL A 82 -3.69 -3.50 -5.04
N SER A 83 -3.45 -2.67 -6.06
CA SER A 83 -2.34 -1.71 -6.06
C SER A 83 -2.38 -0.74 -4.88
N HIS A 84 -3.58 -0.30 -4.46
CA HIS A 84 -3.74 0.57 -3.28
C HIS A 84 -3.47 -0.14 -1.95
N VAL A 85 -3.81 -1.44 -1.85
CA VAL A 85 -3.47 -2.27 -0.67
C VAL A 85 -1.97 -2.54 -0.62
N GLU A 86 -1.35 -2.90 -1.73
CA GLU A 86 0.10 -3.11 -1.86
C GLU A 86 0.88 -1.84 -1.46
N LEU A 87 0.49 -0.67 -1.99
CA LEU A 87 1.12 0.61 -1.64
C LEU A 87 0.97 0.97 -0.15
N ARG A 88 -0.13 0.57 0.50
CA ARG A 88 -0.31 0.74 1.95
C ARG A 88 0.61 -0.19 2.74
N MET A 89 0.70 -1.46 2.35
CA MET A 89 1.59 -2.45 2.96
C MET A 89 3.06 -2.03 2.80
N GLU A 90 3.48 -1.57 1.62
CA GLU A 90 4.85 -1.12 1.36
C GLU A 90 5.22 0.07 2.27
N LYS A 91 4.31 1.04 2.43
CA LYS A 91 4.50 2.18 3.36
C LYS A 91 4.59 1.73 4.81
N GLN A 92 3.76 0.78 5.24
CA GLN A 92 3.81 0.23 6.59
C GLN A 92 5.12 -0.53 6.84
N ASN A 93 5.58 -1.33 5.88
CA ASN A 93 6.84 -2.06 5.97
C ASN A 93 8.04 -1.10 6.07
N LYS A 94 8.10 -0.06 5.22
CA LYS A 94 9.15 0.98 5.29
C LYS A 94 9.13 1.75 6.62
N LEU A 95 7.95 1.98 7.20
CA LEU A 95 7.85 2.59 8.54
C LEU A 95 8.38 1.67 9.64
N LEU A 96 8.10 0.36 9.57
CA LEU A 96 8.63 -0.61 10.54
C LEU A 96 10.16 -0.79 10.40
N GLU A 97 10.67 -0.84 9.17
CA GLU A 97 12.10 -0.95 8.87
C GLU A 97 12.88 0.25 9.40
N THR A 98 12.40 1.48 9.12
CA THR A 98 13.02 2.71 9.66
C THR A 98 12.94 2.80 11.18
N GLN A 99 11.87 2.31 11.82
CA GLN A 99 11.79 2.23 13.29
C GLN A 99 12.76 1.22 13.90
N LEU A 100 13.02 0.08 13.23
CA LEU A 100 14.02 -0.89 13.67
C LEU A 100 15.43 -0.29 13.56
N GLN A 101 15.78 0.26 12.40
CA GLN A 101 17.07 0.93 12.17
C GLN A 101 17.32 2.08 13.17
N SER A 102 16.29 2.86 13.51
CA SER A 102 16.39 3.92 14.53
C SER A 102 16.69 3.35 15.92
N LYS A 103 16.07 2.24 16.33
CA LYS A 103 16.31 1.62 17.64
C LYS A 103 17.72 1.06 17.76
N ASP A 104 18.20 0.40 16.71
CA ASP A 104 19.53 -0.19 16.68
C ASP A 104 20.60 0.92 16.74
N HIS A 105 20.39 2.02 16.01
CA HIS A 105 21.28 3.18 16.07
C HIS A 105 21.22 3.92 17.42
N ASP A 106 20.02 4.09 18.00
CA ASP A 106 19.87 4.67 19.35
C ASP A 106 20.56 3.83 20.44
N GLN A 107 20.65 2.52 20.25
CA GLN A 107 21.39 1.63 21.16
C GLN A 107 22.90 1.77 20.94
N GLU A 108 23.38 1.72 19.69
CA GLU A 108 24.78 1.95 19.32
C GLU A 108 25.32 3.27 19.88
N LEU A 109 24.52 4.34 19.85
CA LEU A 109 24.87 5.64 20.42
C LEU A 109 24.96 5.63 21.96
N LYS A 110 24.14 4.84 22.66
CA LYS A 110 24.24 4.67 24.11
C LYS A 110 25.49 3.89 24.48
N ASP A 111 25.79 2.82 23.75
CA ASP A 111 26.94 1.95 24.03
C ASP A 111 28.24 2.73 23.82
N LYS A 112 28.37 3.45 22.70
CA LYS A 112 29.48 4.40 22.45
C LYS A 112 29.59 5.49 23.52
N LYS A 113 28.47 5.96 24.07
CA LYS A 113 28.48 6.96 25.16
C LYS A 113 28.95 6.34 26.48
N ILE A 114 28.59 5.11 26.78
CA ILE A 114 29.08 4.37 27.97
C ILE A 114 30.59 4.17 27.83
N GLU A 115 31.06 3.63 26.70
CA GLU A 115 32.48 3.42 26.41
C GLU A 115 33.31 4.73 26.53
N ALA A 116 32.76 5.85 26.04
CA ALA A 116 33.39 7.16 26.17
C ALA A 116 33.40 7.70 27.62
N MET A 117 32.43 7.33 28.46
CA MET A 117 32.44 7.64 29.88
C MET A 117 33.47 6.76 30.63
N GLU A 118 33.52 5.46 30.34
CA GLU A 118 34.51 4.53 30.89
C GLU A 118 35.94 4.99 30.57
N ARG A 119 36.27 5.23 29.29
CA ARG A 119 37.59 5.76 28.90
C ARG A 119 37.92 7.11 29.57
N ARG A 120 36.91 7.94 29.87
CA ARG A 120 37.10 9.19 30.62
C ARG A 120 37.37 8.95 32.11
N GLU A 121 36.81 7.89 32.70
CA GLU A 121 37.07 7.52 34.09
C GLU A 121 38.41 6.80 34.25
N GLU A 122 38.75 5.88 33.34
CA GLU A 122 40.10 5.32 33.22
C GLU A 122 41.15 6.44 33.10
N GLY A 123 40.92 7.42 32.24
CA GLY A 123 41.81 8.59 32.09
C GLY A 123 41.94 9.44 33.35
N LYS A 124 40.92 9.55 34.20
CA LYS A 124 41.03 10.21 35.53
C LYS A 124 41.90 9.38 36.47
N ILE A 125 41.69 8.06 36.52
CA ILE A 125 42.46 7.14 37.36
C ILE A 125 43.94 7.17 36.97
N MET A 126 44.24 7.13 35.68
CA MET A 126 45.61 7.23 35.14
C MET A 126 46.26 8.60 35.39
N ALA A 127 45.47 9.66 35.56
CA ALA A 127 45.96 11.01 35.86
C ALA A 127 46.06 11.31 37.38
N MET A 128 45.67 10.37 38.25
CA MET A 128 45.82 10.55 39.70
C MET A 128 47.27 10.35 40.13
N ASP A 129 47.87 11.40 40.69
CA ASP A 129 49.14 11.30 41.41
C ASP A 129 48.92 10.53 42.72
N LEU A 130 49.54 9.36 42.82
CA LEU A 130 49.44 8.49 43.99
C LEU A 130 50.07 9.15 45.23
N LEU A 131 51.12 9.97 45.07
CA LEU A 131 51.84 10.61 46.19
C LEU A 131 51.00 11.65 46.94
N VAL A 132 49.89 12.10 46.36
CA VAL A 132 48.95 13.07 46.97
C VAL A 132 47.79 12.36 47.70
N LEU A 133 47.64 11.04 47.53
CA LEU A 133 46.60 10.26 48.18
C LEU A 133 47.04 9.79 49.58
N PRO A 134 46.08 9.40 50.45
CA PRO A 134 46.40 8.66 51.66
C PRO A 134 46.96 7.26 51.34
N ASP A 135 48.01 6.84 52.03
CA ASP A 135 48.75 5.58 51.78
C ASP A 135 47.84 4.35 51.62
N PHE A 136 46.78 4.25 52.43
CA PHE A 136 45.82 3.13 52.38
C PHE A 136 45.03 3.03 51.05
N ARG A 137 45.15 4.01 50.15
CA ARG A 137 44.55 4.01 48.81
C ARG A 137 45.56 3.78 47.69
N HIS A 138 46.87 3.83 47.97
CA HIS A 138 47.91 3.74 46.94
C HIS A 138 47.83 2.39 46.21
N GLU A 139 47.87 1.29 46.96
CA GLU A 139 47.78 -0.09 46.42
C GLU A 139 46.55 -0.29 45.52
N TYR A 140 45.39 0.27 45.90
CA TYR A 140 44.16 0.18 45.11
C TYR A 140 44.28 0.94 43.77
N PHE A 141 44.75 2.19 43.80
CA PHE A 141 44.85 3.00 42.57
C PHE A 141 46.02 2.58 41.69
N GLU A 142 47.14 2.13 42.27
CA GLU A 142 48.27 1.54 41.55
C GLU A 142 47.84 0.27 40.80
N ALA A 143 47.13 -0.65 41.48
CA ALA A 143 46.58 -1.84 40.84
C ALA A 143 45.60 -1.49 39.70
N LYS A 144 44.75 -0.46 39.89
CA LYS A 144 43.83 0.02 38.85
C LYS A 144 44.56 0.66 37.67
N GLN A 145 45.60 1.45 37.90
CA GLN A 145 46.44 2.00 36.83
C GLN A 145 47.13 0.90 36.03
N ALA A 146 47.64 -0.15 36.69
CA ALA A 146 48.23 -1.30 36.03
C ALA A 146 47.22 -2.11 35.20
N GLU A 147 46.00 -2.31 35.70
CA GLU A 147 44.90 -2.98 34.98
C GLU A 147 44.50 -2.21 33.71
N ILE A 148 44.33 -0.89 33.81
CA ILE A 148 44.02 0.00 32.68
C ILE A 148 45.15 -0.04 31.64
N TYR A 149 46.41 0.09 32.08
CA TYR A 149 47.57 0.06 31.19
C TYR A 149 47.71 -1.29 30.46
N LYS A 150 47.35 -2.40 31.12
CA LYS A 150 47.30 -3.72 30.48
C LYS A 150 46.21 -3.77 29.41
N LYS A 151 44.98 -3.34 29.72
CA LYS A 151 43.85 -3.28 28.77
C LYS A 151 44.23 -2.47 27.52
N TRP A 152 44.78 -1.26 27.70
CA TRP A 152 45.23 -0.42 26.59
C TRP A 152 46.37 -1.03 25.76
N LYS A 153 47.14 -2.00 26.29
CA LYS A 153 48.13 -2.76 25.52
C LYS A 153 47.56 -3.96 24.76
N GLU A 154 46.40 -4.45 25.15
CA GLU A 154 45.69 -5.55 24.46
C GLU A 154 44.75 -5.00 23.36
N ASP A 155 44.33 -3.73 23.48
CA ASP A 155 43.50 -3.00 22.50
C ASP A 155 44.31 -2.33 21.35
N ASN A 156 45.65 -2.43 21.32
CA ASN A 156 46.55 -1.86 20.30
C ASN A 156 47.32 -2.93 19.51
#